data_AF-A0A3P5Z7Y2-F1
#
_entry.id   AF-A0A3P5Z7Y2-F1
#
_cell.length_a   1.000
_cell.length_b   1.000
_cell.length_c   1.000
_cell.angle_alpha   90.00
_cell.angle_beta   90.00
_cell.angle_gamma   90.00
#
_symmetry.space_group_name_H-M   'P 1'
#
loop_
_entity.id
_entity.type
_entity.pdbx_description
1 polymer ?
#
loop_
_entity_poly.entity_id
_entity_poly.type
_entity_poly.pdbx_seq_one_letter_code
_entity_poly.pdbx_strand_id
1 'polypeptide(L)'
;MDCLLCSPILYVVLIFLWYLVRVLLTRSNPFPPGPKGYPIIGNMKLKNQLNHRGLAELAKQYGGLLHLQMGRIHIVAASTAEMAREILQVQDVVFANRPANVAISYLTYNRADMAFANYGPLWRQMRKVCVMKLFSRKRAESWASVRDEINTMVQTLTKQTGSPVNVGELVFALTRNITYRAAFGSFARDGQDEFVKILQEFSKLFGAFDITEFLPWMKWFSNRDFSKRLENARKSLDGFIDRIIDAHIEKKNSRKQDDDGLEDDMVDELMAFYSVESGENGGKSNDSLSSFKLTRDNIKALVMDVMFGGTETVASAIEWAMTELMKNPHELVKLQQELADVIGLNREFHESDLENLPYFRCAMKETLRLHPPIPLLLHEAAADSVVSGYSIPRDSRVMINVYAIGRDGSVWTEPDAFRPGRFMDSKAPDFKGSDFEFLPFGSGRRSCPGMQLGLYAMELAVAHMLHSFDWELPEGVSSGDLDMTDMFGLTAPRATRLIAVPSYRLKCPMVI
;
A
#
# COMPACT_ATOMS: atom_id res chain seq x y z
N MET A 1 -72.77 17.36 -14.95
CA MET A 1 -71.47 17.89 -15.45
C MET A 1 -70.43 17.30 -14.53
N ASP A 2 -70.20 15.99 -14.66
CA ASP A 2 -69.43 15.23 -13.67
C ASP A 2 -67.95 15.41 -13.94
N CYS A 3 -67.24 15.86 -12.91
CA CYS A 3 -65.84 16.22 -12.93
C CYS A 3 -64.95 15.03 -13.35
N LEU A 4 -64.71 14.91 -14.67
CA LEU A 4 -63.63 14.10 -15.26
C LEU A 4 -62.23 14.44 -14.70
N LEU A 5 -62.11 15.55 -13.96
CA LEU A 5 -60.90 16.01 -13.27
C LEU A 5 -60.61 15.31 -11.93
N CYS A 6 -61.52 14.48 -11.40
CA CYS A 6 -61.32 13.76 -10.12
C CYS A 6 -60.92 12.28 -10.29
N SER A 7 -60.64 11.81 -11.52
CA SER A 7 -60.25 10.42 -11.74
C SER A 7 -58.81 10.17 -11.24
N PRO A 8 -58.57 9.24 -10.29
CA PRO A 8 -57.23 8.92 -9.80
C PRO A 8 -56.29 8.42 -10.91
N ILE A 9 -56.85 7.89 -11.99
CA ILE A 9 -56.10 7.44 -13.17
C ILE A 9 -55.41 8.62 -13.88
N LEU A 10 -56.07 9.78 -13.96
CA LEU A 10 -55.50 10.97 -14.60
C LEU A 10 -54.29 11.49 -13.83
N TYR A 11 -54.33 11.45 -12.49
CA TYR A 11 -53.20 11.82 -11.65
C TYR A 11 -52.01 10.86 -11.80
N VAL A 12 -52.25 9.55 -11.88
CA VAL A 12 -51.18 8.57 -12.13
C VAL A 12 -50.53 8.79 -13.49
N VAL A 13 -51.33 9.06 -14.53
CA VAL A 13 -50.83 9.35 -15.89
C VAL A 13 -50.04 10.66 -15.93
N LEU A 14 -50.50 11.71 -15.24
CA LEU A 14 -49.78 12.99 -15.17
C LEU A 14 -48.48 12.89 -14.36
N ILE A 15 -48.46 12.13 -13.26
CA ILE A 15 -47.22 11.86 -12.50
C ILE A 15 -46.25 11.04 -13.34
N PHE A 16 -46.74 10.03 -14.07
CA PHE A 16 -45.93 9.23 -14.97
C PHE A 16 -45.36 10.08 -16.12
N LEU A 17 -46.18 10.92 -16.77
CA LEU A 17 -45.74 11.83 -17.82
C LEU A 17 -44.77 12.89 -17.29
N TRP A 18 -45.02 13.47 -16.11
CA TRP A 18 -44.09 14.40 -15.47
C TRP A 18 -42.76 13.72 -15.14
N TYR A 19 -42.79 12.49 -14.60
CA TYR A 19 -41.58 11.69 -14.37
C TYR A 19 -40.85 11.38 -15.67
N LEU A 20 -41.56 10.99 -16.72
CA LEU A 20 -41.00 10.63 -18.03
C LEU A 20 -40.40 11.86 -18.73
N VAL A 21 -41.09 13.00 -18.69
CA VAL A 21 -40.58 14.29 -19.17
C VAL A 21 -39.38 14.73 -18.34
N ARG A 22 -39.41 14.57 -17.02
CA ARG A 22 -38.26 14.90 -16.15
C ARG A 22 -37.05 14.02 -16.49
N VAL A 23 -37.25 12.71 -16.68
CA VAL A 23 -36.21 11.76 -17.08
C VAL A 23 -35.65 12.08 -18.47
N LEU A 24 -36.51 12.45 -19.43
CA LEU A 24 -36.10 12.83 -20.78
C LEU A 24 -35.41 14.20 -20.85
N LEU A 25 -35.80 15.14 -19.99
CA LEU A 25 -35.20 16.48 -19.90
C LEU A 25 -33.91 16.50 -19.06
N THR A 26 -33.76 15.59 -18.09
CA THR A 26 -32.48 15.38 -17.41
C THR A 26 -31.55 14.60 -18.34
N ARG A 27 -30.73 15.31 -19.11
CA ARG A 27 -29.54 14.71 -19.74
C ARG A 27 -28.56 14.34 -18.64
N SER A 28 -28.72 13.14 -18.06
CA SER A 28 -27.71 12.57 -17.17
C SER A 28 -26.52 12.11 -18.00
N ASN A 29 -25.32 12.40 -17.53
CA ASN A 29 -24.12 11.81 -18.12
C ASN A 29 -24.23 10.28 -18.04
N PRO A 30 -23.80 9.55 -19.10
CA PRO A 30 -23.79 8.10 -19.06
C PRO A 30 -22.77 7.59 -18.05
N PHE A 31 -22.90 6.33 -17.62
CA PHE A 31 -21.82 5.66 -16.91
C PHE A 31 -20.64 5.40 -17.85
N PRO A 32 -19.41 5.26 -17.33
CA PRO A 32 -18.27 4.81 -18.13
C PRO A 32 -18.60 3.52 -18.89
N PRO A 33 -17.94 3.26 -20.03
CA PRO A 33 -18.12 2.01 -20.78
C PRO A 33 -17.75 0.79 -19.91
N GLY A 34 -18.36 -0.36 -20.17
CA GLY A 34 -18.07 -1.56 -19.40
C GLY A 34 -18.87 -2.78 -19.84
N PRO A 35 -18.52 -3.97 -19.33
CA PRO A 35 -19.23 -5.19 -19.68
C PRO A 35 -20.67 -5.16 -19.16
N LYS A 36 -21.61 -5.64 -19.96
CA LYS A 36 -23.02 -5.68 -19.58
C LYS A 36 -23.24 -6.66 -18.42
N GLY A 37 -23.74 -6.14 -17.29
CA GLY A 37 -24.10 -6.94 -16.13
C GLY A 37 -25.44 -7.66 -16.30
N TYR A 38 -25.65 -8.74 -15.55
CA TYR A 38 -26.96 -9.38 -15.41
C TYR A 38 -27.87 -8.56 -14.50
N PRO A 39 -29.21 -8.70 -14.62
CA PRO A 39 -30.13 -8.13 -13.64
C PRO A 39 -29.76 -8.53 -12.21
N ILE A 40 -29.86 -7.58 -11.27
CA ILE A 40 -29.62 -7.74 -9.82
C ILE A 40 -28.15 -7.98 -9.44
N ILE A 41 -27.47 -8.97 -10.01
CA ILE A 41 -26.09 -9.34 -9.63
C ILE A 41 -25.03 -8.52 -10.38
N GLY A 42 -25.39 -7.88 -11.49
CA GLY A 42 -24.45 -7.14 -12.33
C GLY A 42 -23.36 -8.06 -12.91
N ASN A 43 -22.10 -7.67 -12.70
CA ASN A 43 -20.89 -8.28 -13.23
C ASN A 43 -20.24 -9.30 -12.28
N MET A 44 -20.94 -9.82 -11.27
CA MET A 44 -20.35 -10.75 -10.27
C MET A 44 -19.65 -11.99 -10.84
N LYS A 45 -19.99 -12.43 -12.07
CA LYS A 45 -19.26 -13.51 -12.75
C LYS A 45 -17.80 -13.14 -13.04
N LEU A 46 -17.49 -11.84 -13.11
CA LEU A 46 -16.15 -11.29 -13.32
C LEU A 46 -15.40 -11.03 -12.00
N LYS A 47 -15.88 -11.53 -10.85
CA LYS A 47 -15.22 -11.30 -9.54
C LYS A 47 -13.74 -11.71 -9.53
N ASN A 48 -13.38 -12.78 -10.25
CA ASN A 48 -11.99 -13.25 -10.33
C ASN A 48 -11.11 -12.35 -11.21
N GLN A 49 -11.71 -11.44 -11.99
CA GLN A 49 -11.03 -10.43 -12.79
C GLN A 49 -10.94 -9.07 -12.08
N LEU A 50 -11.50 -8.92 -10.87
CA LEU A 50 -11.36 -7.71 -10.05
C LEU A 50 -9.97 -7.65 -9.36
N ASN A 51 -8.92 -7.82 -10.16
CA ASN A 51 -7.53 -7.57 -9.78
C ASN A 51 -6.87 -6.70 -10.85
N HIS A 52 -5.64 -6.26 -10.60
CA HIS A 52 -4.89 -5.38 -11.48
C HIS A 52 -4.76 -5.92 -12.91
N ARG A 53 -4.51 -7.22 -13.07
CA ARG A 53 -4.36 -7.86 -14.39
C ARG A 53 -5.69 -7.98 -15.14
N GLY A 54 -6.74 -8.43 -14.46
CA GLY A 54 -8.07 -8.57 -15.04
C GLY A 54 -8.68 -7.23 -15.43
N LEU A 55 -8.53 -6.20 -14.58
CA LEU A 55 -8.96 -4.83 -14.90
C LEU A 55 -8.11 -4.21 -16.01
N ALA A 56 -6.82 -4.54 -16.11
CA ALA A 56 -5.98 -4.11 -17.24
C ALA A 56 -6.46 -4.72 -18.57
N GLU A 57 -6.85 -5.99 -18.56
CA GLU A 57 -7.40 -6.65 -19.75
C GLU A 57 -8.74 -6.06 -20.17
N LEU A 58 -9.64 -5.79 -19.22
CA LEU A 58 -10.89 -5.08 -19.50
C LEU A 58 -10.63 -3.66 -20.03
N ALA A 59 -9.61 -2.96 -19.54
CA ALA A 59 -9.27 -1.62 -20.02
C ALA A 59 -8.84 -1.61 -21.49
N LYS A 60 -8.22 -2.69 -22.00
CA LYS A 60 -7.92 -2.81 -23.44
C LYS A 60 -9.19 -2.85 -24.30
N GLN A 61 -10.29 -3.38 -23.75
CA GLN A 61 -11.56 -3.51 -24.47
C GLN A 61 -12.46 -2.27 -24.32
N TYR A 62 -12.51 -1.68 -23.11
CA TYR A 62 -13.47 -0.61 -22.78
C TYR A 62 -12.82 0.78 -22.66
N GLY A 63 -11.50 0.87 -22.71
CA GLY A 63 -10.74 2.12 -22.59
C GLY A 63 -10.23 2.41 -21.18
N GLY A 64 -9.64 3.60 -21.02
CA GLY A 64 -8.93 4.01 -19.80
C GLY A 64 -9.79 4.27 -18.57
N LEU A 65 -11.11 4.32 -18.71
CA LEU A 65 -12.10 4.45 -17.63
C LEU A 65 -13.23 3.47 -17.90
N LEU A 66 -13.44 2.50 -17.00
CA LEU A 66 -14.49 1.50 -17.17
C LEU A 66 -15.39 1.36 -15.94
N HIS A 67 -16.64 0.96 -16.16
CA HIS A 67 -17.65 0.73 -15.12
C HIS A 67 -18.02 -0.76 -15.02
N LEU A 68 -18.19 -1.20 -13.78
CA LEU A 68 -18.67 -2.52 -13.40
C LEU A 68 -19.73 -2.34 -12.31
N GLN A 69 -20.84 -3.05 -12.43
CA GLN A 69 -21.85 -3.11 -11.40
C GLN A 69 -21.69 -4.40 -10.60
N MET A 70 -21.40 -4.35 -9.30
CA MET A 70 -21.38 -5.53 -8.43
C MET A 70 -22.55 -5.47 -7.46
N GLY A 71 -23.65 -6.17 -7.77
CA GLY A 71 -24.88 -6.03 -7.02
C GLY A 71 -25.36 -4.57 -7.03
N ARG A 72 -25.45 -3.95 -5.84
CA ARG A 72 -25.76 -2.51 -5.71
C ARG A 72 -24.55 -1.57 -5.81
N ILE A 73 -23.32 -2.09 -5.83
CA ILE A 73 -22.10 -1.31 -5.72
C ILE A 73 -21.60 -0.96 -7.13
N HIS A 74 -21.39 0.32 -7.38
CA HIS A 74 -20.70 0.81 -8.57
C HIS A 74 -19.19 0.67 -8.36
N ILE A 75 -18.51 0.02 -9.30
CA ILE A 75 -17.06 -0.08 -9.38
C ILE A 75 -16.61 0.64 -10.65
N VAL A 76 -15.62 1.49 -10.53
CA VAL A 76 -15.02 2.24 -11.64
C VAL A 76 -13.52 1.96 -11.60
N ALA A 77 -12.94 1.55 -12.72
CA ALA A 77 -11.50 1.37 -12.82
C ALA A 77 -10.90 2.38 -13.80
N ALA A 78 -9.83 3.05 -13.37
CA ALA A 78 -9.06 4.01 -14.15
C ALA A 78 -7.67 3.44 -14.43
N SER A 79 -7.31 3.32 -15.71
CA SER A 79 -6.12 2.59 -16.16
C SER A 79 -5.18 3.43 -17.04
N THR A 80 -5.39 4.75 -17.12
CA THR A 80 -4.54 5.70 -17.85
C THR A 80 -4.09 6.84 -16.94
N ALA A 81 -2.98 7.48 -17.28
CA ALA A 81 -2.43 8.62 -16.54
C ALA A 81 -3.42 9.80 -16.48
N GLU A 82 -4.13 10.07 -17.58
CA GLU A 82 -5.13 11.14 -17.68
C GLU A 82 -6.28 10.93 -16.67
N MET A 83 -6.86 9.73 -16.63
CA MET A 83 -7.95 9.42 -15.70
C MET A 83 -7.47 9.43 -14.25
N ALA A 84 -6.26 8.91 -13.99
CA ALA A 84 -5.65 8.98 -12.67
C ALA A 84 -5.44 10.43 -12.22
N ARG A 85 -4.99 11.33 -13.11
CA ARG A 85 -4.81 12.76 -12.84
C ARG A 85 -6.14 13.44 -12.49
N GLU A 86 -7.18 13.19 -13.28
CA GLU A 86 -8.51 13.77 -13.03
C GLU A 86 -9.05 13.35 -11.66
N ILE A 87 -8.89 12.08 -11.29
CA ILE A 87 -9.42 11.54 -10.03
C ILE A 87 -8.56 11.96 -8.82
N LEU A 88 -7.24 11.82 -8.90
CA LEU A 88 -6.34 11.95 -7.75
C LEU A 88 -5.83 13.38 -7.52
N GLN A 89 -5.87 14.25 -8.52
CA GLN A 89 -5.40 15.63 -8.43
C GLN A 89 -6.52 16.64 -8.64
N VAL A 90 -7.24 16.56 -9.77
CA VAL A 90 -8.27 17.56 -10.10
C VAL A 90 -9.45 17.47 -9.15
N GLN A 91 -9.88 16.25 -8.83
CA GLN A 91 -11.01 15.97 -7.95
C GLN A 91 -10.60 15.30 -6.63
N ASP A 92 -9.40 15.65 -6.13
CA ASP A 92 -8.73 14.95 -5.03
C ASP A 92 -9.59 14.83 -3.75
N VAL A 93 -10.39 15.84 -3.41
CA VAL A 93 -11.28 15.84 -2.23
C VAL A 93 -12.44 14.85 -2.43
N VAL A 94 -13.03 14.80 -3.62
CA VAL A 94 -14.19 13.96 -3.91
C VAL A 94 -13.80 12.49 -3.81
N PHE A 95 -12.64 12.12 -4.31
CA PHE A 95 -12.15 10.74 -4.31
C PHE A 95 -11.19 10.45 -3.15
N ALA A 96 -11.13 11.30 -2.13
CA ALA A 96 -10.26 11.06 -0.98
C ALA A 96 -10.82 10.04 0.02
N ASN A 97 -12.06 9.55 -0.09
CA ASN A 97 -12.56 8.51 0.81
C ASN A 97 -12.01 7.13 0.42
N ARG A 98 -12.20 6.15 1.32
CA ARG A 98 -11.77 4.77 1.11
C ARG A 98 -12.97 3.84 1.23
N PRO A 99 -13.08 2.82 0.36
CA PRO A 99 -14.10 1.81 0.54
C PRO A 99 -13.73 0.95 1.75
N ALA A 100 -14.74 0.53 2.52
CA ALA A 100 -14.56 -0.49 3.54
C ALA A 100 -15.68 -1.51 3.48
N ASN A 101 -15.29 -2.77 3.47
CA ASN A 101 -16.18 -3.89 3.72
C ASN A 101 -16.39 -4.08 5.22
N VAL A 102 -17.22 -5.07 5.59
CA VAL A 102 -17.51 -5.39 6.99
C VAL A 102 -16.22 -5.73 7.76
N ALA A 103 -15.30 -6.46 7.13
CA ALA A 103 -14.03 -6.84 7.75
C ALA A 103 -13.16 -5.62 8.06
N ILE A 104 -12.96 -4.72 7.08
CA ILE A 104 -12.19 -3.50 7.25
C ILE A 104 -12.82 -2.66 8.35
N SER A 105 -14.12 -2.35 8.27
CA SER A 105 -14.78 -1.53 9.29
C SER A 105 -14.69 -2.16 10.68
N TYR A 106 -14.82 -3.48 10.81
CA TYR A 106 -14.74 -4.15 12.11
C TYR A 106 -13.30 -4.21 12.64
N LEU A 107 -12.33 -4.65 11.84
CA LEU A 107 -10.95 -4.84 12.30
C LEU A 107 -10.17 -3.53 12.50
N THR A 108 -10.60 -2.44 11.86
CA THR A 108 -9.98 -1.09 12.00
C THR A 108 -10.75 -0.19 12.97
N TYR A 109 -11.52 -0.76 13.89
CA TYR A 109 -12.27 0.00 14.91
C TYR A 109 -13.19 1.08 14.32
N ASN A 110 -13.99 0.69 13.33
CA ASN A 110 -14.85 1.58 12.56
C ASN A 110 -14.06 2.67 11.82
N ARG A 111 -12.94 2.27 11.19
CA ARG A 111 -12.04 3.14 10.44
C ARG A 111 -11.41 4.24 11.32
N ALA A 112 -10.93 3.84 12.50
CA ALA A 112 -10.14 4.66 13.41
C ALA A 112 -8.66 4.74 13.02
N ASP A 113 -8.30 4.13 11.89
CA ASP A 113 -6.97 4.05 11.30
C ASP A 113 -6.69 5.24 10.35
N MET A 114 -5.52 5.26 9.71
CA MET A 114 -5.18 6.24 8.67
C MET A 114 -5.44 5.69 7.26
N ALA A 115 -5.31 4.38 7.05
CA ALA A 115 -5.38 3.75 5.73
C ALA A 115 -6.79 3.76 5.14
N PHE A 116 -7.81 3.46 5.95
CA PHE A 116 -9.23 3.29 5.56
C PHE A 116 -10.18 4.37 6.11
N ALA A 117 -9.76 5.21 7.05
CA ALA A 117 -10.56 6.36 7.49
C ALA A 117 -10.96 7.27 6.33
N ASN A 118 -12.18 7.79 6.39
CA ASN A 118 -12.67 8.79 5.44
C ASN A 118 -11.91 10.10 5.57
N TYR A 119 -11.87 10.85 4.46
CA TYR A 119 -11.17 12.12 4.46
C TYR A 119 -11.89 13.13 5.36
N GLY A 120 -11.14 13.76 6.25
CA GLY A 120 -11.70 14.71 7.21
C GLY A 120 -10.64 15.25 8.18
N PRO A 121 -11.02 16.13 9.11
CA PRO A 121 -10.10 16.74 10.05
C PRO A 121 -9.29 15.74 10.88
N LEU A 122 -9.95 14.71 11.42
CA LEU A 122 -9.30 13.66 12.22
C LEU A 122 -8.22 12.92 11.41
N TRP A 123 -8.57 12.49 10.19
CA TRP A 123 -7.63 11.82 9.30
C TRP A 123 -6.43 12.71 8.94
N ARG A 124 -6.65 14.00 8.69
CA ARG A 124 -5.56 14.96 8.40
C ARG A 124 -4.60 15.11 9.58
N GLN A 125 -5.13 15.12 10.80
CA GLN A 125 -4.33 15.20 12.03
C GLN A 125 -3.55 13.90 12.26
N MET A 126 -4.18 12.72 12.16
CA MET A 126 -3.49 11.42 12.23
C MET A 126 -2.35 11.34 11.21
N ARG A 127 -2.63 11.68 9.94
CA ARG A 127 -1.60 11.70 8.89
C ARG A 127 -0.46 12.66 9.21
N LYS A 128 -0.76 13.86 9.73
CA LYS A 128 0.27 14.84 10.11
C LYS A 128 1.16 14.27 11.23
N VAL A 129 0.58 13.64 12.25
CA VAL A 129 1.33 12.98 13.33
C VAL A 129 2.22 11.88 12.75
N CYS A 130 1.68 10.96 11.94
CA CYS A 130 2.48 9.88 11.35
C CYS A 130 3.64 10.40 10.50
N VAL A 131 3.40 11.37 9.61
CA VAL A 131 4.47 11.92 8.75
C VAL A 131 5.53 12.64 9.59
N MET A 132 5.12 13.44 10.57
CA MET A 132 6.07 14.25 11.35
C MET A 132 6.84 13.44 12.39
N LYS A 133 6.16 12.51 13.05
CA LYS A 133 6.71 11.77 14.20
C LYS A 133 7.23 10.40 13.83
N LEU A 134 6.66 9.72 12.83
CA LEU A 134 6.99 8.32 12.55
C LEU A 134 7.85 8.15 11.30
N PHE A 135 7.54 8.89 10.23
CA PHE A 135 8.19 8.70 8.92
C PHE A 135 9.20 9.80 8.55
N SER A 136 9.39 10.79 9.42
CA SER A 136 10.32 11.90 9.20
C SER A 136 11.78 11.45 9.31
N ARG A 137 12.66 12.02 8.49
CA ARG A 137 14.13 11.89 8.62
C ARG A 137 14.67 12.35 9.97
N LYS A 138 13.92 13.17 10.71
CA LYS A 138 14.31 13.60 12.06
C LYS A 138 14.22 12.48 13.11
N ARG A 139 13.52 11.38 12.81
CA ARG A 139 13.40 10.25 13.73
C ARG A 139 14.57 9.28 13.53
N ALA A 140 15.72 9.60 14.13
CA ALA A 140 16.96 8.84 13.94
C ALA A 140 16.80 7.32 14.10
N GLU A 141 16.04 6.87 15.10
CA GLU A 141 15.77 5.47 15.40
C GLU A 141 15.24 4.67 14.19
N SER A 142 14.25 5.20 13.45
CA SER A 142 13.66 4.47 12.31
C SER A 142 14.63 4.32 11.14
N TRP A 143 15.60 5.23 11.02
CA TRP A 143 16.64 5.15 9.99
C TRP A 143 17.82 4.31 10.46
N ALA A 144 18.10 4.31 11.76
CA ALA A 144 19.07 3.43 12.40
C ALA A 144 18.63 1.97 12.35
N SER A 145 17.35 1.67 12.60
CA SER A 145 16.82 0.30 12.52
C SER A 145 17.04 -0.31 11.13
N VAL A 146 16.85 0.47 10.07
CA VAL A 146 17.15 0.04 8.70
C VAL A 146 18.62 -0.38 8.56
N ARG A 147 19.56 0.44 9.02
CA ARG A 147 21.00 0.14 8.91
C ARG A 147 21.39 -1.11 9.71
N ASP A 148 20.95 -1.20 10.96
CA ASP A 148 21.28 -2.33 11.84
C ASP A 148 20.75 -3.67 11.29
N GLU A 149 19.50 -3.68 10.80
CA GLU A 149 18.89 -4.89 10.27
C GLU A 149 19.47 -5.28 8.90
N ILE A 150 19.87 -4.30 8.08
CA ILE A 150 20.60 -4.57 6.83
C ILE A 150 21.99 -5.16 7.12
N ASN A 151 22.71 -4.67 8.13
CA ASN A 151 23.98 -5.27 8.55
C ASN A 151 23.77 -6.74 8.97
N THR A 152 22.70 -7.01 9.71
CA THR A 152 22.32 -8.39 10.10
C THR A 152 22.00 -9.27 8.89
N MET A 153 21.30 -8.73 7.88
CA MET A 153 21.03 -9.41 6.61
C MET A 153 22.33 -9.74 5.87
N VAL A 154 23.25 -8.76 5.76
CA VAL A 154 24.55 -8.93 5.11
C VAL A 154 25.35 -10.03 5.81
N GLN A 155 25.46 -10.00 7.15
CA GLN A 155 26.11 -11.06 7.92
C GLN A 155 25.49 -12.45 7.70
N THR A 156 24.17 -12.51 7.53
CA THR A 156 23.45 -13.76 7.24
C THR A 156 23.83 -14.29 5.86
N LEU A 157 23.85 -13.42 4.86
CA LEU A 157 24.26 -13.75 3.50
C LEU A 157 25.73 -14.20 3.44
N THR A 158 26.63 -13.57 4.19
CA THR A 158 28.05 -13.99 4.29
C THR A 158 28.17 -15.44 4.72
N LYS A 159 27.39 -15.85 5.73
CA LYS A 159 27.39 -17.22 6.25
C LYS A 159 26.75 -18.22 5.28
N GLN A 160 25.90 -17.76 4.37
CA GLN A 160 25.19 -18.56 3.37
C GLN A 160 25.84 -18.51 1.97
N THR A 161 27.02 -17.90 1.85
CA THR A 161 27.79 -17.83 0.61
C THR A 161 27.93 -19.22 -0.02
N GLY A 162 27.61 -19.33 -1.31
CA GLY A 162 27.66 -20.57 -2.07
C GLY A 162 26.49 -21.54 -1.82
N SER A 163 25.51 -21.18 -0.98
CA SER A 163 24.31 -21.98 -0.75
C SER A 163 23.05 -21.28 -1.29
N PRO A 164 22.02 -22.02 -1.74
CA PRO A 164 20.76 -21.42 -2.14
C PRO A 164 20.06 -20.71 -0.98
N VAL A 165 19.70 -19.44 -1.20
CA VAL A 165 18.99 -18.58 -0.24
C VAL A 165 17.61 -18.25 -0.78
N ASN A 166 16.59 -18.37 0.09
CA ASN A 166 15.26 -17.84 -0.19
C ASN A 166 15.27 -16.31 0.03
N VAL A 167 15.45 -15.57 -1.06
CA VAL A 167 15.56 -14.11 -1.02
C VAL A 167 14.26 -13.49 -0.50
N GLY A 168 13.10 -14.03 -0.87
CA GLY A 168 11.81 -13.52 -0.41
C GLY A 168 11.60 -13.64 1.10
N GLU A 169 11.97 -14.78 1.70
CA GLU A 169 11.93 -14.94 3.17
C GLU A 169 12.96 -14.06 3.88
N LEU A 170 14.16 -13.93 3.32
CA LEU A 170 15.22 -13.07 3.85
C LEU A 170 14.76 -11.61 3.92
N VAL A 171 14.23 -11.07 2.82
CA VAL A 171 13.83 -9.65 2.74
C VAL A 171 12.54 -9.39 3.50
N PHE A 172 11.64 -10.38 3.60
CA PHE A 172 10.48 -10.28 4.49
C PHE A 172 10.89 -10.22 5.95
N ALA A 173 11.85 -11.05 6.39
CA ALA A 173 12.39 -11.00 7.74
C ALA A 173 13.07 -9.65 8.01
N LEU A 174 13.86 -9.12 7.06
CA LEU A 174 14.47 -7.81 7.13
C LEU A 174 13.42 -6.70 7.38
N THR A 175 12.43 -6.57 6.49
CA THR A 175 11.46 -5.47 6.58
C THR A 175 10.53 -5.62 7.77
N ARG A 176 10.21 -6.87 8.17
CA ARG A 176 9.55 -7.16 9.44
C ARG A 176 10.37 -6.59 10.59
N ASN A 177 11.63 -6.96 10.73
CA ASN A 177 12.45 -6.51 11.86
C ASN A 177 12.61 -4.98 11.90
N ILE A 178 12.83 -4.35 10.73
CA ILE A 178 12.89 -2.88 10.60
C ILE A 178 11.61 -2.26 11.13
N THR A 179 10.46 -2.75 10.68
CA THR A 179 9.16 -2.19 11.05
C THR A 179 8.84 -2.44 12.52
N TYR A 180 9.13 -3.63 13.05
CA TYR A 180 8.95 -3.94 14.47
C TYR A 180 9.82 -3.05 15.36
N ARG A 181 11.08 -2.84 14.99
CA ARG A 181 11.98 -1.97 15.76
C ARG A 181 11.53 -0.52 15.69
N ALA A 182 11.13 -0.04 14.51
CA ALA A 182 10.55 1.29 14.39
C ALA A 182 9.19 1.44 15.10
N ALA A 183 8.43 0.35 15.27
CA ALA A 183 7.12 0.39 15.92
C ALA A 183 7.20 0.27 17.45
N PHE A 184 8.07 -0.59 17.96
CA PHE A 184 8.04 -1.07 19.34
C PHE A 184 9.38 -0.97 20.08
N GLY A 185 10.42 -0.39 19.46
CA GLY A 185 11.70 -0.10 20.11
C GLY A 185 12.27 -1.29 20.86
N SER A 186 12.38 -1.17 22.19
CA SER A 186 12.91 -2.21 23.09
C SER A 186 12.11 -3.52 23.09
N PHE A 187 10.85 -3.51 22.68
CA PHE A 187 9.97 -4.68 22.62
C PHE A 187 9.97 -5.37 21.25
N ALA A 188 10.85 -4.94 20.32
CA ALA A 188 10.86 -5.43 18.95
C ALA A 188 11.08 -6.94 18.79
N ARG A 189 11.66 -7.62 19.79
CA ARG A 189 11.93 -9.08 19.75
C ARG A 189 10.80 -9.94 20.31
N ASP A 190 9.83 -9.35 21.00
CA ASP A 190 8.76 -10.09 21.64
C ASP A 190 7.57 -10.30 20.70
N GLY A 191 7.09 -11.54 20.61
CA GLY A 191 5.83 -11.87 19.93
C GLY A 191 5.80 -11.57 18.43
N GLN A 192 6.95 -11.52 17.74
CA GLN A 192 6.98 -11.32 16.28
C GLN A 192 6.15 -12.37 15.53
N ASP A 193 6.32 -13.65 15.85
CA ASP A 193 5.57 -14.74 15.21
C ASP A 193 4.06 -14.67 15.49
N GLU A 194 3.67 -14.22 16.68
CA GLU A 194 2.27 -14.01 17.04
C GLU A 194 1.65 -12.94 16.14
N PHE A 195 2.32 -11.80 15.98
CA PHE A 195 1.79 -10.70 15.20
C PHE A 195 1.89 -10.90 13.69
N VAL A 196 2.87 -11.65 13.18
CA VAL A 196 2.86 -12.13 11.77
C VAL A 196 1.61 -12.97 11.48
N LYS A 197 1.21 -13.86 12.40
CA LYS A 197 -0.04 -14.64 12.24
C LYS A 197 -1.27 -13.73 12.23
N ILE A 198 -1.28 -12.69 13.06
CA ILE A 198 -2.34 -11.67 13.06
C ILE A 198 -2.39 -10.94 11.71
N LEU A 199 -1.26 -10.44 11.20
CA LEU A 199 -1.16 -9.79 9.89
C LEU A 199 -1.72 -10.67 8.76
N GLN A 200 -1.32 -11.95 8.73
CA GLN A 200 -1.76 -12.89 7.70
C GLN A 200 -3.28 -13.14 7.76
N GLU A 201 -3.86 -13.26 8.96
CA GLU A 201 -5.29 -13.47 9.10
C GLU A 201 -6.09 -12.20 8.73
N PHE A 202 -5.62 -11.01 9.11
CA PHE A 202 -6.22 -9.74 8.67
C PHE A 202 -6.19 -9.61 7.16
N SER A 203 -5.06 -9.93 6.51
CA SER A 203 -4.93 -9.90 5.04
C SER A 203 -5.97 -10.80 4.36
N LYS A 204 -6.14 -12.04 4.85
CA LYS A 204 -7.16 -12.98 4.37
C LYS A 204 -8.58 -12.45 4.56
N LEU A 205 -8.88 -11.82 5.70
CA LEU A 205 -10.21 -11.29 6.02
C LEU A 205 -10.54 -10.02 5.22
N PHE A 206 -9.56 -9.14 4.97
CA PHE A 206 -9.73 -7.96 4.11
C PHE A 206 -10.03 -8.33 2.67
N GLY A 207 -9.35 -9.35 2.12
CA GLY A 207 -9.57 -9.84 0.76
C GLY A 207 -10.77 -10.78 0.59
N ALA A 208 -11.47 -11.14 1.68
CA ALA A 208 -12.58 -12.08 1.61
C ALA A 208 -13.78 -11.47 0.86
N PHE A 209 -14.33 -12.24 -0.08
CA PHE A 209 -15.55 -11.86 -0.79
C PHE A 209 -16.79 -12.21 0.05
N ASP A 210 -17.48 -11.18 0.56
CA ASP A 210 -18.77 -11.33 1.26
C ASP A 210 -19.92 -10.90 0.34
N ILE A 211 -20.82 -11.82 0.00
CA ILE A 211 -21.96 -11.53 -0.88
C ILE A 211 -22.95 -10.52 -0.27
N THR A 212 -23.02 -10.44 1.06
CA THR A 212 -23.95 -9.55 1.77
C THR A 212 -23.59 -8.08 1.60
N GLU A 213 -22.35 -7.78 1.26
CA GLU A 213 -21.88 -6.44 0.89
C GLU A 213 -22.59 -5.92 -0.36
N PHE A 214 -22.66 -6.79 -1.38
CA PHE A 214 -23.23 -6.48 -2.68
C PHE A 214 -24.74 -6.66 -2.72
N LEU A 215 -25.29 -7.60 -1.93
CA LEU A 215 -26.70 -7.94 -1.84
C LEU A 215 -27.17 -7.94 -0.36
N PRO A 216 -27.51 -6.77 0.22
CA PRO A 216 -27.81 -6.64 1.65
C PRO A 216 -29.02 -7.46 2.14
N TRP A 217 -29.95 -7.81 1.25
CA TRP A 217 -31.09 -8.66 1.57
C TRP A 217 -30.71 -10.14 1.75
N MET A 218 -29.49 -10.54 1.38
CA MET A 218 -28.94 -11.89 1.60
C MET A 218 -28.23 -12.04 2.95
N LYS A 219 -28.42 -11.11 3.91
CA LYS A 219 -27.79 -11.18 5.25
C LYS A 219 -28.08 -12.47 6.02
N TRP A 220 -29.17 -13.16 5.72
CA TRP A 220 -29.49 -14.47 6.31
C TRP A 220 -28.53 -15.60 5.89
N PHE A 221 -27.76 -15.41 4.81
CA PHE A 221 -26.62 -16.25 4.43
C PHE A 221 -25.30 -15.85 5.12
N SER A 222 -25.32 -14.94 6.11
CA SER A 222 -24.09 -14.48 6.77
C SER A 222 -23.27 -15.66 7.28
N ASN A 223 -22.02 -15.74 6.84
CA ASN A 223 -21.13 -16.84 7.18
C ASN A 223 -20.71 -16.72 8.66
N ARG A 224 -21.29 -17.57 9.53
CA ARG A 224 -20.96 -17.59 10.96
C ARG A 224 -19.47 -17.84 11.22
N ASP A 225 -18.80 -18.61 10.37
CA ASP A 225 -17.35 -18.83 10.48
C ASP A 225 -16.57 -17.54 10.24
N PHE A 226 -16.95 -16.78 9.20
CA PHE A 226 -16.36 -15.47 8.90
C PHE A 226 -16.48 -14.49 10.08
N SER A 227 -17.68 -14.39 10.69
CA SER A 227 -17.88 -13.54 11.87
C SER A 227 -17.02 -13.98 13.06
N LYS A 228 -16.89 -15.29 13.33
CA LYS A 228 -16.03 -15.81 14.39
C LYS A 228 -14.55 -15.50 14.13
N ARG A 229 -14.10 -15.65 12.88
CA ARG A 229 -12.72 -15.32 12.49
C ARG A 229 -12.42 -13.84 12.67
N LEU A 230 -13.36 -12.95 12.32
CA LEU A 230 -13.25 -11.51 12.57
C LEU A 230 -13.10 -11.20 14.06
N GLU A 231 -13.96 -11.77 14.91
CA GLU A 231 -13.90 -11.58 16.37
C GLU A 231 -12.59 -12.08 16.96
N ASN A 232 -12.13 -13.27 16.55
CA ASN A 232 -10.88 -13.85 17.02
C ASN A 232 -9.68 -13.01 16.58
N ALA A 233 -9.63 -12.60 15.31
CA ALA A 233 -8.56 -11.75 14.78
C ALA A 233 -8.49 -10.42 15.54
N ARG A 234 -9.63 -9.76 15.78
CA ARG A 234 -9.69 -8.52 16.59
C ARG A 234 -9.17 -8.76 18.01
N LYS A 235 -9.63 -9.81 18.69
CA LYS A 235 -9.18 -10.15 20.05
C LYS A 235 -7.68 -10.42 20.13
N SER A 236 -7.11 -11.10 19.13
CA SER A 236 -5.66 -11.33 19.06
C SER A 236 -4.89 -10.03 18.90
N LEU A 237 -5.33 -9.12 18.03
CA LEU A 237 -4.69 -7.80 17.88
C LEU A 237 -4.82 -6.98 19.17
N ASP A 238 -6.02 -6.95 19.76
CA ASP A 238 -6.26 -6.26 21.04
C ASP A 238 -5.32 -6.78 22.11
N GLY A 239 -5.29 -8.09 22.35
CA GLY A 239 -4.43 -8.69 23.37
C GLY A 239 -2.93 -8.51 23.11
N PHE A 240 -2.50 -8.46 21.84
CA PHE A 240 -1.11 -8.21 21.51
C PHE A 240 -0.72 -6.75 21.75
N ILE A 241 -1.44 -5.79 21.16
CA ILE A 241 -1.09 -4.37 21.26
C ILE A 241 -1.38 -3.81 22.65
N ASP A 242 -2.42 -4.29 23.35
CA ASP A 242 -2.71 -3.84 24.70
C ASP A 242 -1.56 -4.14 25.66
N ARG A 243 -0.98 -5.35 25.58
CA ARG A 243 0.21 -5.71 26.36
C ARG A 243 1.38 -4.76 26.09
N ILE A 244 1.59 -4.39 24.83
CA ILE A 244 2.66 -3.46 24.44
C ILE A 244 2.38 -2.06 24.99
N ILE A 245 1.16 -1.54 24.81
CA ILE A 245 0.79 -0.21 25.33
C ILE A 245 0.95 -0.17 26.85
N ASP A 246 0.47 -1.18 27.57
CA ASP A 246 0.54 -1.22 29.02
C ASP A 246 2.01 -1.29 29.51
N ALA A 247 2.86 -2.06 28.83
CA ALA A 247 4.30 -2.10 29.11
C ALA A 247 4.99 -0.74 28.89
N HIS A 248 4.61 0.02 27.86
CA HIS A 248 5.11 1.39 27.64
C HIS A 248 4.65 2.36 28.73
N ILE A 249 3.40 2.24 29.18
CA ILE A 249 2.88 3.04 30.30
C ILE A 249 3.66 2.74 31.58
N GLU A 250 3.89 1.46 31.90
CA GLU A 250 4.68 1.04 33.07
C GLU A 250 6.14 1.52 32.99
N LYS A 251 6.77 1.38 31.81
CA LYS A 251 8.13 1.90 31.54
C LYS A 251 8.19 3.40 31.79
N LYS A 252 7.23 4.17 31.28
CA LYS A 252 7.15 5.63 31.49
C LYS A 252 6.97 6.00 32.96
N ASN A 253 6.12 5.28 33.69
CA ASN A 253 5.86 5.54 35.12
C ASN A 253 7.05 5.19 36.03
N SER A 254 7.96 4.32 35.57
CA SER A 254 9.16 3.89 36.29
C SER A 254 10.43 4.68 35.91
N ARG A 255 10.38 5.58 34.91
CA ARG A 255 11.51 6.45 34.54
C ARG A 255 11.87 7.37 35.72
N LYS A 256 13.09 7.26 36.24
CA LYS A 256 13.71 8.30 37.09
C LYS A 256 14.25 9.42 36.20
N GLN A 257 14.30 10.64 36.75
CA GLN A 257 14.56 11.90 36.02
C GLN A 257 15.93 11.99 35.30
N ASP A 258 16.81 11.00 35.46
CA ASP A 258 18.19 10.97 34.92
C ASP A 258 18.45 9.88 33.85
N ASP A 259 17.43 9.12 33.41
CA ASP A 259 17.60 8.04 32.41
C ASP A 259 17.18 8.49 31.00
N ASP A 260 17.84 9.54 30.51
CA ASP A 260 17.56 10.24 29.24
C ASP A 260 18.13 9.51 27.99
N GLY A 261 18.49 8.22 28.13
CA GLY A 261 19.25 7.46 27.13
C GLY A 261 18.45 6.50 26.24
N LEU A 262 17.15 6.31 26.47
CA LEU A 262 16.30 5.43 25.65
C LEU A 262 15.44 6.28 24.71
N GLU A 263 15.73 6.20 23.41
CA GLU A 263 14.95 6.87 22.36
C GLU A 263 13.49 6.40 22.37
N ASP A 264 12.55 7.35 22.23
CA ASP A 264 11.10 7.07 22.19
C ASP A 264 10.72 6.40 20.86
N ASP A 265 9.96 5.30 20.93
CA ASP A 265 9.47 4.61 19.74
C ASP A 265 8.13 5.16 19.23
N MET A 266 7.53 4.48 18.25
CA MET A 266 6.28 4.93 17.64
C MET A 266 5.12 4.89 18.63
N VAL A 267 5.05 3.87 19.49
CA VAL A 267 4.00 3.77 20.49
C VAL A 267 4.16 4.90 21.50
N ASP A 268 5.39 5.19 21.95
CA ASP A 268 5.66 6.35 22.82
C ASP A 268 5.20 7.68 22.18
N GLU A 269 5.54 7.91 20.91
CA GLU A 269 5.14 9.10 20.16
C GLU A 269 3.63 9.23 19.97
N LEU A 270 2.92 8.12 19.73
CA LEU A 270 1.46 8.11 19.64
C LEU A 270 0.80 8.31 21.01
N MET A 271 1.38 7.74 22.06
CA MET A 271 0.94 7.89 23.45
C MET A 271 1.10 9.32 23.97
N ALA A 272 1.97 10.14 23.38
CA ALA A 272 2.02 11.58 23.68
C ALA A 272 0.71 12.32 23.34
N PHE A 273 -0.09 11.77 22.41
CA PHE A 273 -1.42 12.28 22.04
C PHE A 273 -2.56 11.51 22.71
N TYR A 274 -2.23 10.52 23.55
CA TYR A 274 -3.19 9.77 24.34
C TYR A 274 -3.53 10.56 25.61
N SER A 275 -4.78 10.98 25.77
CA SER A 275 -5.23 11.51 27.04
C SER A 275 -5.71 10.35 27.91
N VAL A 276 -4.99 10.06 29.00
CA VAL A 276 -5.66 9.54 30.19
C VAL A 276 -6.57 10.68 30.66
N GLU A 277 -7.82 10.40 31.01
CA GLU A 277 -8.73 11.34 31.68
C GLU A 277 -8.26 11.67 33.11
N SER A 278 -7.00 12.04 33.28
CA SER A 278 -6.44 12.52 34.54
C SER A 278 -6.19 14.01 34.43
N GLY A 279 -6.81 14.76 35.34
CA GLY A 279 -6.91 16.21 35.32
C GLY A 279 -5.59 17.00 35.29
N GLU A 280 -5.77 18.27 34.94
CA GLU A 280 -4.92 19.42 35.30
C GLU A 280 -3.41 19.28 35.02
N ASN A 281 -3.01 19.66 33.80
CA ASN A 281 -2.05 20.75 33.57
C ASN A 281 -1.82 20.93 32.06
N GLY A 282 -2.79 21.58 31.40
CA GLY A 282 -2.67 22.01 30.01
C GLY A 282 -1.75 23.21 29.88
N GLY A 283 -0.46 22.96 29.66
CA GLY A 283 0.47 23.99 29.19
C GLY A 283 0.00 24.53 27.85
N LYS A 284 -0.37 25.83 27.83
CA LYS A 284 -0.81 26.55 26.63
C LYS A 284 0.34 26.63 25.62
N SER A 285 0.31 25.78 24.59
CA SER A 285 1.02 26.03 23.34
C SER A 285 0.00 26.21 22.20
N ASN A 286 0.19 27.28 21.44
CA ASN A 286 -0.72 27.78 20.39
C ASN A 286 -0.65 26.95 19.09
N ASP A 287 -0.43 25.64 19.18
CA ASP A 287 -0.34 24.77 18.02
C ASP A 287 -1.58 23.90 17.87
N SER A 288 -2.11 23.82 16.65
CA SER A 288 -3.27 23.03 16.21
C SER A 288 -3.24 21.53 16.56
N LEU A 289 -2.11 21.01 17.08
CA LEU A 289 -1.95 19.65 17.60
C LEU A 289 -2.28 19.51 19.09
N SER A 290 -2.34 20.58 19.89
CA SER A 290 -2.53 20.49 21.34
C SER A 290 -3.94 20.04 21.76
N SER A 291 -4.94 20.18 20.86
CA SER A 291 -6.30 19.70 21.06
C SER A 291 -6.57 18.32 20.42
N PHE A 292 -5.59 17.74 19.73
CA PHE A 292 -5.74 16.46 19.05
C PHE A 292 -5.56 15.32 20.06
N LYS A 293 -6.55 14.45 20.17
CA LYS A 293 -6.56 13.31 21.11
C LYS A 293 -6.74 12.02 20.33
N LEU A 294 -5.87 11.05 20.60
CA LEU A 294 -5.99 9.68 20.10
C LEU A 294 -6.66 8.82 21.17
N THR A 295 -7.56 7.95 20.75
CA THR A 295 -8.05 6.85 21.59
C THR A 295 -7.09 5.67 21.50
N ARG A 296 -7.26 4.70 22.41
CA ARG A 296 -6.52 3.44 22.37
C ARG A 296 -6.78 2.68 21.07
N ASP A 297 -8.01 2.71 20.58
CA ASP A 297 -8.40 2.13 19.29
C ASP A 297 -7.68 2.80 18.12
N ASN A 298 -7.50 4.13 18.14
CA ASN A 298 -6.70 4.81 17.12
C ASN A 298 -5.24 4.33 17.14
N ILE A 299 -4.63 4.17 18.32
CA ILE A 299 -3.24 3.73 18.44
C ILE A 299 -3.09 2.31 17.89
N LYS A 300 -3.98 1.38 18.30
CA LYS A 300 -4.00 0.00 17.78
C LYS A 300 -4.12 -0.02 16.26
N ALA A 301 -5.03 0.78 15.71
CA ALA A 301 -5.28 0.85 14.28
C ALA A 301 -4.08 1.44 13.50
N LEU A 302 -3.44 2.49 14.03
CA LEU A 302 -2.25 3.10 13.42
C LEU A 302 -1.02 2.19 13.46
N VAL A 303 -0.82 1.44 14.56
CA VAL A 303 0.22 0.41 14.61
C VAL A 303 -0.02 -0.64 13.51
N MET A 304 -1.26 -1.10 13.36
CA MET A 304 -1.61 -2.06 12.33
C MET A 304 -1.35 -1.52 10.91
N ASP A 305 -1.66 -0.25 10.65
CA ASP A 305 -1.37 0.41 9.36
C ASP A 305 0.11 0.43 9.03
N VAL A 306 0.96 0.78 10.00
CA VAL A 306 2.42 0.85 9.82
C VAL A 306 2.98 -0.54 9.55
N MET A 307 2.49 -1.54 10.28
CA MET A 307 2.97 -2.90 10.14
C MET A 307 2.55 -3.54 8.81
N PHE A 308 1.30 -3.35 8.40
CA PHE A 308 0.83 -3.83 7.10
C PHE A 308 1.51 -3.08 5.95
N GLY A 309 1.66 -1.76 6.09
CA GLY A 309 2.24 -0.89 5.07
C GLY A 309 3.74 -1.05 4.90
N GLY A 310 4.51 -1.27 5.98
CA GLY A 310 5.98 -1.26 5.97
C GLY A 310 6.66 -2.61 5.71
N THR A 311 5.95 -3.73 5.90
CA THR A 311 6.56 -5.07 5.84
C THR A 311 6.51 -5.66 4.42
N GLU A 312 5.34 -6.12 3.98
CA GLU A 312 5.17 -6.84 2.70
C GLU A 312 5.48 -5.96 1.49
N THR A 313 5.17 -4.66 1.54
CA THR A 313 5.35 -3.77 0.37
C THR A 313 6.83 -3.59 0.01
N VAL A 314 7.66 -3.33 1.02
CA VAL A 314 9.12 -3.14 0.85
C VAL A 314 9.78 -4.47 0.52
N ALA A 315 9.39 -5.55 1.19
CA ALA A 315 9.90 -6.89 0.91
C ALA A 315 9.62 -7.31 -0.55
N SER A 316 8.39 -7.11 -1.00
CA SER A 316 8.00 -7.38 -2.38
C SER A 316 8.79 -6.54 -3.38
N ALA A 317 9.03 -5.25 -3.10
CA ALA A 317 9.80 -4.40 -4.00
C ALA A 317 11.27 -4.85 -4.11
N ILE A 318 11.90 -5.23 -2.99
CA ILE A 318 13.28 -5.75 -2.96
C ILE A 318 13.34 -7.09 -3.71
N GLU A 319 12.41 -8.01 -3.44
CA GLU A 319 12.37 -9.32 -4.11
C GLU A 319 12.17 -9.17 -5.63
N TRP A 320 11.28 -8.28 -6.06
CA TRP A 320 11.07 -7.98 -7.49
C TRP A 320 12.31 -7.34 -8.13
N ALA A 321 13.02 -6.45 -7.42
CA ALA A 321 14.26 -5.85 -7.93
C ALA A 321 15.32 -6.93 -8.20
N MET A 322 15.57 -7.80 -7.21
CA MET A 322 16.50 -8.92 -7.37
C MET A 322 16.05 -9.85 -8.50
N THR A 323 14.75 -10.14 -8.58
CA THR A 323 14.18 -11.01 -9.61
C THR A 323 14.40 -10.48 -11.02
N GLU A 324 14.10 -9.19 -11.25
CA GLU A 324 14.29 -8.57 -12.56
C GLU A 324 15.77 -8.51 -12.96
N LEU A 325 16.66 -8.26 -12.00
CA LEU A 325 18.10 -8.28 -12.27
C LEU A 325 18.60 -9.69 -12.61
N MET A 326 18.14 -10.72 -11.91
CA MET A 326 18.45 -12.12 -12.23
C MET A 326 17.85 -12.56 -13.57
N LYS A 327 16.66 -12.05 -13.93
CA LYS A 327 16.04 -12.29 -15.23
C LYS A 327 16.78 -11.58 -16.38
N ASN A 328 17.42 -10.44 -16.09
CA ASN A 328 18.12 -9.60 -17.05
C ASN A 328 19.62 -9.44 -16.68
N PRO A 329 20.47 -10.49 -16.87
CA PRO A 329 21.87 -10.48 -16.42
C PRO A 329 22.71 -9.30 -16.96
N HIS A 330 22.41 -8.83 -18.17
CA HIS A 330 23.07 -7.65 -18.74
C HIS A 330 22.82 -6.37 -17.92
N GLU A 331 21.62 -6.21 -17.38
CA GLU A 331 21.26 -5.08 -16.53
C GLU A 331 21.90 -5.20 -15.14
N LEU A 332 21.97 -6.42 -14.59
CA LEU A 332 22.70 -6.73 -13.37
C LEU A 332 24.18 -6.38 -13.48
N VAL A 333 24.86 -6.82 -14.54
CA VAL A 333 26.28 -6.53 -14.77
C VAL A 333 26.54 -5.03 -14.85
N LYS A 334 25.70 -4.28 -15.57
CA LYS A 334 25.83 -2.82 -15.66
C LYS A 334 25.69 -2.14 -14.30
N LEU A 335 24.71 -2.54 -13.51
CA LEU A 335 24.47 -1.98 -12.18
C LEU A 335 25.63 -2.32 -11.24
N GLN A 336 26.11 -3.57 -11.25
CA GLN A 336 27.29 -3.96 -10.49
C GLN A 336 28.57 -3.24 -10.93
N GLN A 337 28.70 -2.92 -12.22
CA GLN A 337 29.81 -2.12 -12.74
C GLN A 337 29.76 -0.68 -12.19
N GLU A 338 28.58 -0.03 -12.20
CA GLU A 338 28.41 1.29 -11.57
C GLU A 338 28.82 1.28 -10.10
N LEU A 339 28.36 0.27 -9.34
CA LEU A 339 28.75 0.10 -7.93
C LEU A 339 30.28 -0.05 -7.78
N ALA A 340 30.93 -0.82 -8.65
CA ALA A 340 32.39 -1.00 -8.61
C ALA A 340 33.16 0.27 -8.98
N ASP A 341 32.67 1.04 -9.95
CA ASP A 341 33.32 2.27 -10.43
C ASP A 341 33.23 3.40 -9.40
N VAL A 342 32.09 3.53 -8.72
CA VAL A 342 31.83 4.61 -7.76
C VAL A 342 32.40 4.31 -6.37
N ILE A 343 32.24 3.07 -5.90
CA ILE A 343 32.54 2.69 -4.50
C ILE A 343 33.89 1.96 -4.43
N GLY A 344 34.24 1.20 -5.46
CA GLY A 344 35.32 0.22 -5.45
C GLY A 344 34.92 -1.11 -4.79
N LEU A 345 35.85 -2.06 -4.78
CA LEU A 345 35.68 -3.40 -4.16
C LEU A 345 36.52 -3.58 -2.88
N ASN A 346 37.22 -2.55 -2.43
CA ASN A 346 38.15 -2.61 -1.30
C ASN A 346 37.57 -2.09 0.02
N ARG A 347 36.28 -1.73 0.02
CA ARG A 347 35.53 -1.29 1.19
C ARG A 347 34.07 -1.71 1.03
N GLU A 348 33.32 -1.67 2.11
CA GLU A 348 31.86 -1.84 2.07
C GLU A 348 31.17 -0.55 1.59
N PHE A 349 29.97 -0.74 1.03
CA PHE A 349 29.05 0.33 0.67
C PHE A 349 28.58 1.09 1.93
N HIS A 350 28.49 2.42 1.82
CA HIS A 350 27.98 3.30 2.85
C HIS A 350 26.77 4.09 2.32
N GLU A 351 25.85 4.48 3.21
CA GLU A 351 24.61 5.19 2.86
C GLU A 351 24.84 6.43 1.97
N SER A 352 25.90 7.20 2.25
CA SER A 352 26.27 8.39 1.48
C SER A 352 26.62 8.11 0.02
N ASP A 353 26.98 6.86 -0.32
CA ASP A 353 27.32 6.47 -1.69
C ASP A 353 26.07 6.44 -2.59
N LEU A 354 24.86 6.25 -2.04
CA LEU A 354 23.60 6.20 -2.81
C LEU A 354 23.39 7.42 -3.70
N GLU A 355 23.88 8.59 -3.29
CA GLU A 355 23.72 9.83 -4.06
C GLU A 355 24.42 9.78 -5.42
N ASN A 356 25.44 8.93 -5.56
CA ASN A 356 26.29 8.83 -6.74
C ASN A 356 25.98 7.60 -7.61
N LEU A 357 24.84 6.94 -7.42
CA LEU A 357 24.42 5.73 -8.16
C LEU A 357 23.17 5.98 -9.03
N PRO A 358 23.29 6.74 -10.13
CA PRO A 358 22.14 7.09 -10.98
C PRO A 358 21.50 5.88 -11.66
N TYR A 359 22.27 4.92 -12.17
CA TYR A 359 21.75 3.75 -12.86
C TYR A 359 21.03 2.80 -11.90
N PHE A 360 21.60 2.59 -10.71
CA PHE A 360 20.96 1.87 -9.62
C PHE A 360 19.57 2.43 -9.31
N ARG A 361 19.45 3.75 -9.12
CA ARG A 361 18.15 4.41 -8.87
C ARG A 361 17.18 4.23 -10.03
N CYS A 362 17.68 4.25 -11.26
CA CYS A 362 16.89 3.95 -12.44
C CYS A 362 16.34 2.51 -12.43
N ALA A 363 17.13 1.53 -11.98
CA ALA A 363 16.69 0.15 -11.82
C ALA A 363 15.64 -0.01 -10.72
N MET A 364 15.77 0.74 -9.61
CA MET A 364 14.74 0.76 -8.55
C MET A 364 13.44 1.37 -9.06
N LYS A 365 13.51 2.48 -9.81
CA LYS A 365 12.33 3.08 -10.46
C LYS A 365 11.66 2.12 -11.46
N GLU A 366 12.45 1.46 -12.30
CA GLU A 366 11.93 0.48 -13.27
C GLU A 366 11.29 -0.73 -12.60
N THR A 367 11.87 -1.19 -11.49
CA THR A 367 11.26 -2.23 -10.65
C THR A 367 9.89 -1.79 -10.17
N LEU A 368 9.76 -0.58 -9.60
CA LEU A 368 8.49 -0.07 -9.09
C LEU A 368 7.46 0.24 -10.18
N ARG A 369 7.90 0.53 -11.41
CA ARG A 369 7.02 0.73 -12.57
C ARG A 369 6.39 -0.58 -13.00
N LEU A 370 7.20 -1.64 -13.11
CA LEU A 370 6.73 -2.97 -13.49
C LEU A 370 6.01 -3.67 -12.35
N HIS A 371 6.47 -3.51 -11.12
CA HIS A 371 5.99 -4.25 -9.96
C HIS A 371 5.61 -3.31 -8.82
N PRO A 372 4.60 -2.45 -9.00
CA PRO A 372 4.11 -1.61 -7.92
C PRO A 372 3.57 -2.51 -6.81
N PRO A 373 4.07 -2.42 -5.55
CA PRO A 373 3.68 -3.34 -4.49
C PRO A 373 2.17 -3.33 -4.20
N ILE A 374 1.50 -2.19 -4.44
CA ILE A 374 0.04 -2.04 -4.40
C ILE A 374 -0.42 -1.63 -5.81
N PRO A 375 -0.82 -2.58 -6.67
CA PRO A 375 -1.10 -2.30 -8.08
C PRO A 375 -2.48 -1.65 -8.32
N LEU A 376 -3.40 -1.72 -7.34
CA LEU A 376 -4.71 -1.07 -7.36
C LEU A 376 -4.86 -0.11 -6.17
N LEU A 377 -4.96 1.19 -6.44
CA LEU A 377 -5.25 2.19 -5.40
C LEU A 377 -6.77 2.31 -5.24
N LEU A 378 -7.28 2.01 -4.05
CA LEU A 378 -8.72 1.95 -3.78
C LEU A 378 -9.25 3.27 -3.24
N HIS A 379 -10.19 3.90 -3.93
CA HIS A 379 -10.82 5.16 -3.56
C HIS A 379 -12.35 5.00 -3.51
N GLU A 380 -13.03 5.90 -2.81
CA GLU A 380 -14.49 5.95 -2.74
C GLU A 380 -14.95 7.38 -3.04
N ALA A 381 -15.98 7.52 -3.87
CA ALA A 381 -16.54 8.82 -4.23
C ALA A 381 -17.37 9.38 -3.07
N ALA A 382 -16.96 10.52 -2.52
CA ALA A 382 -17.66 11.19 -1.42
C ALA A 382 -18.93 11.93 -1.85
N ALA A 383 -19.14 12.14 -3.16
CA ALA A 383 -20.29 12.81 -3.75
C ALA A 383 -20.48 12.32 -5.20
N ASP A 384 -21.67 12.59 -5.77
CA ASP A 384 -21.89 12.42 -7.21
C ASP A 384 -20.92 13.34 -7.97
N SER A 385 -20.25 12.78 -8.97
CA SER A 385 -19.20 13.46 -9.73
C SER A 385 -19.26 13.06 -11.21
N VAL A 386 -18.51 13.77 -12.04
CA VAL A 386 -18.33 13.50 -13.46
C VAL A 386 -16.83 13.39 -13.73
N VAL A 387 -16.40 12.30 -14.36
CA VAL A 387 -15.01 12.08 -14.79
C VAL A 387 -15.01 11.85 -16.29
N SER A 388 -14.28 12.66 -17.05
CA SER A 388 -14.23 12.59 -18.53
C SER A 388 -15.61 12.52 -19.20
N GLY A 389 -16.57 13.30 -18.69
CA GLY A 389 -17.94 13.35 -19.19
C GLY A 389 -18.84 12.19 -18.76
N TYR A 390 -18.36 11.25 -17.95
CA TYR A 390 -19.12 10.11 -17.41
C TYR A 390 -19.53 10.31 -15.96
N SER A 391 -20.75 9.89 -15.60
CA SER A 391 -21.28 9.98 -14.25
C SER A 391 -20.62 8.94 -13.32
N ILE A 392 -20.09 9.41 -12.20
CA ILE A 392 -19.60 8.59 -11.09
C ILE A 392 -20.47 8.87 -9.85
N PRO A 393 -21.42 7.98 -9.51
CA PRO A 393 -22.28 8.16 -8.34
C PRO A 393 -21.48 8.21 -7.03
N ARG A 394 -22.05 8.86 -6.02
CA ARG A 394 -21.62 8.77 -4.63
C ARG A 394 -21.48 7.31 -4.19
N ASP A 395 -20.50 7.04 -3.32
CA ASP A 395 -20.17 5.73 -2.76
C ASP A 395 -19.68 4.71 -3.80
N SER A 396 -19.39 5.14 -5.03
CA SER A 396 -18.71 4.31 -6.04
C SER A 396 -17.30 3.96 -5.58
N ARG A 397 -16.90 2.70 -5.76
CA ARG A 397 -15.52 2.23 -5.56
C ARG A 397 -14.71 2.58 -6.81
N VAL A 398 -13.71 3.43 -6.65
CA VAL A 398 -12.84 3.87 -7.73
C VAL A 398 -11.48 3.21 -7.56
N MET A 399 -11.04 2.42 -8.54
CA MET A 399 -9.79 1.68 -8.51
C MET A 399 -8.82 2.26 -9.54
N ILE A 400 -7.72 2.86 -9.07
CA ILE A 400 -6.66 3.33 -9.97
C ILE A 400 -5.70 2.16 -10.22
N ASN A 401 -5.63 1.70 -11.46
CA ASN A 401 -4.81 0.57 -11.88
C ASN A 401 -3.41 1.03 -12.26
N VAL A 402 -2.56 1.21 -11.26
CA VAL A 402 -1.16 1.63 -11.40
C VAL A 402 -0.37 0.63 -12.23
N TYR A 403 -0.68 -0.66 -12.13
CA TYR A 403 -0.07 -1.69 -12.94
C TYR A 403 -0.33 -1.50 -14.45
N ALA A 404 -1.58 -1.15 -14.81
CA ALA A 404 -1.94 -0.86 -16.20
C ALA A 404 -1.29 0.44 -16.69
N ILE A 405 -1.33 1.50 -15.88
CA ILE A 405 -0.71 2.80 -16.18
C ILE A 405 0.80 2.64 -16.43
N GLY A 406 1.48 1.89 -15.56
CA GLY A 406 2.90 1.59 -15.70
C GLY A 406 3.23 0.79 -16.95
N ARG A 407 2.24 0.16 -17.62
CA ARG A 407 2.40 -0.64 -18.84
C ARG A 407 1.66 -0.08 -20.05
N ASP A 408 1.24 1.17 -19.99
CA ASP A 408 0.57 1.81 -21.11
C ASP A 408 1.56 2.01 -22.27
N GLY A 409 1.38 1.27 -23.36
CA GLY A 409 2.24 1.34 -24.54
C GLY A 409 2.17 2.67 -25.30
N SER A 410 1.19 3.54 -25.00
CA SER A 410 1.16 4.91 -25.53
C SER A 410 2.13 5.85 -24.83
N VAL A 411 2.58 5.49 -23.62
CA VAL A 411 3.48 6.27 -22.76
C VAL A 411 4.85 5.61 -22.65
N TRP A 412 4.88 4.29 -22.45
CA TRP A 412 6.09 3.52 -22.17
C TRP A 412 6.50 2.67 -23.37
N THR A 413 7.64 3.00 -24.00
CA THR A 413 8.21 2.17 -25.07
C THR A 413 8.64 0.80 -24.52
N GLU A 414 8.20 -0.28 -25.17
CA GLU A 414 8.39 -1.66 -24.72
C GLU A 414 7.97 -1.82 -23.24
N PRO A 415 6.66 -1.65 -22.95
CA PRO A 415 6.16 -1.43 -21.59
C PRO A 415 6.41 -2.61 -20.65
N ASP A 416 6.50 -3.84 -21.17
CA ASP A 416 6.72 -5.04 -20.37
C ASP A 416 8.21 -5.37 -20.17
N ALA A 417 9.13 -4.68 -20.85
CA ALA A 417 10.56 -4.92 -20.73
C ALA A 417 11.17 -4.16 -19.55
N PHE A 418 11.96 -4.84 -18.73
CA PHE A 418 12.78 -4.23 -17.68
C PHE A 418 13.96 -3.48 -18.31
N ARG A 419 13.84 -2.16 -18.40
CA ARG A 419 14.83 -1.28 -19.04
C ARG A 419 15.12 -0.07 -18.15
N PRO A 420 15.97 -0.22 -17.12
CA PRO A 420 16.37 0.87 -16.22
C PRO A 420 16.76 2.16 -16.95
N GLY A 421 17.50 2.05 -18.04
CA GLY A 421 17.98 3.19 -18.83
C GLY A 421 16.90 4.20 -19.27
N ARG A 422 15.61 3.83 -19.30
CA ARG A 422 14.52 4.79 -19.59
C ARG A 422 14.40 5.92 -18.57
N PHE A 423 14.86 5.70 -17.34
CA PHE A 423 14.85 6.71 -16.27
C PHE A 423 16.11 7.58 -16.23
N MET A 424 17.09 7.34 -17.10
CA MET A 424 18.29 8.18 -17.21
C MET A 424 18.00 9.51 -17.91
N ASP A 425 16.91 9.60 -18.68
CA ASP A 425 16.46 10.88 -19.25
C ASP A 425 15.96 11.81 -18.12
N SER A 426 16.49 13.02 -18.07
CA SER A 426 16.04 14.10 -17.18
C SER A 426 14.53 14.39 -17.24
N LYS A 427 13.85 14.04 -18.33
CA LYS A 427 12.41 14.19 -18.53
C LYS A 427 11.60 12.95 -18.19
N ALA A 428 12.24 11.86 -17.78
CA ALA A 428 11.55 10.65 -17.40
C ALA A 428 10.60 10.90 -16.22
N PRO A 429 9.40 10.28 -16.20
CA PRO A 429 8.45 10.42 -15.11
C PRO A 429 9.06 10.14 -13.72
N ASP A 430 8.67 10.90 -12.72
CA ASP A 430 9.07 10.72 -11.33
C ASP A 430 7.85 10.54 -10.41
N PHE A 431 8.02 9.73 -9.36
CA PHE A 431 6.98 9.45 -8.36
C PHE A 431 6.76 10.61 -7.39
N LYS A 432 7.37 11.78 -7.63
CA LYS A 432 7.24 13.00 -6.80
C LYS A 432 5.87 13.69 -6.93
N GLY A 433 4.95 13.11 -7.70
CA GLY A 433 3.51 13.39 -7.63
C GLY A 433 2.94 14.24 -8.76
N SER A 434 3.76 14.71 -9.71
CA SER A 434 3.32 15.43 -10.91
C SER A 434 3.04 14.52 -12.12
N ASP A 435 3.68 13.36 -12.14
CA ASP A 435 3.72 12.49 -13.32
C ASP A 435 2.82 11.27 -13.06
N PHE A 436 1.64 11.31 -13.65
CA PHE A 436 0.59 10.30 -13.45
C PHE A 436 0.84 9.02 -14.23
N GLU A 437 1.86 9.02 -15.07
CA GLU A 437 2.42 7.89 -15.78
C GLU A 437 3.18 6.96 -14.82
N PHE A 438 3.61 7.44 -13.65
CA PHE A 438 4.41 6.69 -12.68
C PHE A 438 3.95 6.91 -11.23
N LEU A 439 3.08 6.02 -10.72
CA LEU A 439 2.38 6.18 -9.44
C LEU A 439 2.64 5.07 -8.40
N PRO A 440 3.88 4.58 -8.18
CA PRO A 440 4.14 3.48 -7.26
C PRO A 440 3.79 3.80 -5.79
N PHE A 441 3.71 5.09 -5.44
CA PHE A 441 3.31 5.58 -4.11
C PHE A 441 1.96 6.31 -4.12
N GLY A 442 1.19 6.18 -5.20
CA GLY A 442 0.00 6.97 -5.45
C GLY A 442 0.28 8.47 -5.61
N SER A 443 -0.76 9.29 -5.52
CA SER A 443 -0.66 10.76 -5.61
C SER A 443 -1.75 11.44 -4.77
N GLY A 444 -1.69 12.77 -4.71
CA GLY A 444 -2.65 13.61 -4.02
C GLY A 444 -2.68 13.38 -2.50
N ARG A 445 -3.85 13.55 -1.89
CA ARG A 445 -4.03 13.48 -0.43
C ARG A 445 -3.68 12.10 0.13
N ARG A 446 -3.93 11.04 -0.64
CA ARG A 446 -3.74 9.64 -0.22
C ARG A 446 -2.40 9.05 -0.64
N SER A 447 -1.44 9.88 -1.07
CA SER A 447 -0.07 9.44 -1.35
C SER A 447 0.55 8.73 -0.14
N CYS A 448 1.49 7.81 -0.39
CA CYS A 448 2.12 7.03 0.66
C CYS A 448 2.85 7.92 1.69
N PRO A 449 2.49 7.89 2.98
CA PRO A 449 3.18 8.67 4.00
C PRO A 449 4.56 8.08 4.35
N GLY A 450 4.78 6.79 4.11
CA GLY A 450 6.04 6.08 4.37
C GLY A 450 6.99 6.00 3.18
N MET A 451 6.74 6.74 2.09
CA MET A 451 7.51 6.66 0.83
C MET A 451 9.02 6.78 1.03
N GLN A 452 9.46 7.77 1.82
CA GLN A 452 10.90 8.01 2.01
C GLN A 452 11.58 6.87 2.76
N LEU A 453 10.95 6.35 3.81
CA LEU A 453 11.51 5.25 4.61
C LEU A 453 11.51 3.93 3.82
N GLY A 454 10.43 3.65 3.08
CA GLY A 454 10.34 2.45 2.26
C GLY A 454 11.35 2.44 1.10
N LEU A 455 11.52 3.57 0.40
CA LEU A 455 12.55 3.72 -0.63
C LEU A 455 13.95 3.56 -0.05
N TYR A 456 14.21 4.18 1.10
CA TYR A 456 15.51 4.06 1.76
C TYR A 456 15.85 2.62 2.14
N ALA A 457 14.90 1.89 2.74
CA ALA A 457 15.10 0.48 3.07
C ALA A 457 15.30 -0.40 1.82
N MET A 458 14.52 -0.16 0.76
CA MET A 458 14.67 -0.87 -0.52
C MET A 458 16.04 -0.60 -1.16
N GLU A 459 16.41 0.68 -1.31
CA GLU A 459 17.65 1.10 -1.95
C GLU A 459 18.87 0.61 -1.19
N LEU A 460 18.92 0.76 0.14
CA LEU A 460 20.05 0.23 0.91
C LEU A 460 20.15 -1.28 0.84
N ALA A 461 19.03 -2.01 0.98
CA ALA A 461 19.07 -3.46 0.98
C ALA A 461 19.57 -4.01 -0.37
N VAL A 462 19.05 -3.49 -1.48
CA VAL A 462 19.48 -3.93 -2.81
C VAL A 462 20.92 -3.49 -3.10
N ALA A 463 21.32 -2.27 -2.71
CA ALA A 463 22.71 -1.82 -2.89
C ALA A 463 23.71 -2.71 -2.14
N HIS A 464 23.43 -3.04 -0.86
CA HIS A 464 24.28 -3.96 -0.10
C HIS A 464 24.31 -5.36 -0.71
N MET A 465 23.17 -5.92 -1.14
CA MET A 465 23.14 -7.24 -1.77
C MET A 465 23.97 -7.27 -3.06
N LEU A 466 23.88 -6.25 -3.91
CA LEU A 466 24.56 -6.24 -5.22
C LEU A 466 26.01 -5.78 -5.16
N HIS A 467 26.37 -4.95 -4.17
CA HIS A 467 27.74 -4.50 -3.97
C HIS A 467 28.58 -5.59 -3.30
N SER A 468 28.05 -6.20 -2.24
CA SER A 468 28.78 -7.17 -1.42
C SER A 468 28.82 -8.58 -2.02
N PHE A 469 27.86 -8.93 -2.88
CA PHE A 469 27.72 -10.27 -3.44
C PHE A 469 27.48 -10.25 -4.95
N ASP A 470 28.01 -11.27 -5.61
CA ASP A 470 27.53 -11.72 -6.91
C ASP A 470 26.37 -12.71 -6.68
N TRP A 471 25.45 -12.79 -7.64
CA TRP A 471 24.23 -13.58 -7.51
C TRP A 471 24.03 -14.47 -8.71
N GLU A 472 23.75 -15.74 -8.45
CA GLU A 472 23.47 -16.75 -9.47
C GLU A 472 22.15 -17.47 -9.18
N LEU A 473 21.50 -17.99 -10.22
CA LEU A 473 20.37 -18.88 -10.04
C LEU A 473 20.88 -20.29 -9.66
N PRO A 474 20.08 -21.10 -8.93
CA PRO A 474 20.46 -22.47 -8.61
C PRO A 474 20.81 -23.30 -9.86
N GLU A 475 21.65 -24.31 -9.68
CA GLU A 475 22.08 -25.18 -10.78
C GLU A 475 20.87 -25.75 -11.55
N GLY A 476 20.91 -25.63 -12.88
CA GLY A 476 19.85 -26.09 -13.76
C GLY A 476 18.66 -25.12 -13.94
N VAL A 477 18.68 -23.94 -13.29
CA VAL A 477 17.66 -22.90 -13.47
C VAL A 477 18.22 -21.77 -14.33
N SER A 478 17.56 -21.48 -15.46
CA SER A 478 17.90 -20.35 -16.32
C SER A 478 17.05 -19.11 -16.02
N SER A 479 17.48 -17.94 -16.49
CA SER A 479 16.71 -16.69 -16.33
C SER A 479 15.32 -16.73 -16.98
N GLY A 480 15.15 -17.56 -18.02
CA GLY A 480 13.87 -17.80 -18.69
C GLY A 480 12.87 -18.61 -17.84
N ASP A 481 13.36 -19.38 -16.88
CA ASP A 481 12.54 -20.28 -16.05
C ASP A 481 11.90 -19.57 -14.85
N LEU A 482 12.27 -18.30 -14.59
CA LEU A 482 11.72 -17.53 -13.48
C LEU A 482 10.24 -17.21 -13.70
N ASP A 483 9.39 -17.72 -12.80
CA ASP A 483 7.97 -17.39 -12.72
C ASP A 483 7.77 -15.92 -12.32
N MET A 484 7.21 -15.13 -13.24
CA MET A 484 6.94 -13.69 -13.06
C MET A 484 5.48 -13.40 -12.66
N THR A 485 4.76 -14.39 -12.14
CA THR A 485 3.40 -14.19 -11.63
C THR A 485 3.41 -13.64 -10.20
N ASP A 486 2.35 -12.93 -9.85
CA ASP A 486 2.13 -12.32 -8.54
C ASP A 486 0.93 -12.99 -7.82
N MET A 487 0.91 -12.88 -6.49
CA MET A 487 -0.23 -13.32 -5.70
C MET A 487 -1.43 -12.36 -5.87
N PHE A 488 -2.63 -12.93 -5.85
CA PHE A 488 -3.87 -12.16 -5.75
C PHE A 488 -4.02 -11.58 -4.34
N GLY A 489 -4.17 -10.27 -4.22
CA GLY A 489 -4.37 -9.61 -2.92
C GLY A 489 -4.34 -8.09 -3.00
N LEU A 490 -4.27 -7.47 -1.82
CA LEU A 490 -4.06 -6.02 -1.68
C LEU A 490 -2.64 -5.61 -2.11
N THR A 491 -1.66 -6.49 -1.85
CA THR A 491 -0.30 -6.39 -2.35
C THR A 491 -0.04 -7.44 -3.44
N ALA A 492 1.01 -7.24 -4.25
CA ALA A 492 1.40 -8.13 -5.34
C ALA A 492 2.82 -8.72 -5.17
N PRO A 493 3.10 -9.48 -4.09
CA PRO A 493 4.35 -10.22 -3.98
C PRO A 493 4.42 -11.33 -5.03
N ARG A 494 5.62 -11.85 -5.30
CA ARG A 494 5.81 -12.99 -6.21
C ARG A 494 5.00 -14.18 -5.76
N ALA A 495 4.38 -14.89 -6.71
CA ALA A 495 3.69 -16.14 -6.43
C ALA A 495 4.67 -17.25 -6.01
N THR A 496 5.84 -17.27 -6.66
CA THR A 496 6.95 -18.19 -6.36
C THR A 496 8.14 -17.37 -5.85
N ARG A 497 8.61 -17.68 -4.64
CA ARG A 497 9.73 -16.96 -4.01
C ARG A 497 11.01 -17.10 -4.82
N LEU A 498 11.82 -16.04 -4.86
CA LEU A 498 13.13 -16.08 -5.50
C LEU A 498 14.10 -16.92 -4.67
N ILE A 499 14.67 -17.96 -5.27
CA ILE A 499 15.84 -18.66 -4.74
C ILE A 499 17.05 -18.25 -5.56
N ALA A 500 18.11 -17.78 -4.90
CA ALA A 500 19.37 -17.39 -5.55
C ALA A 500 20.56 -17.73 -4.66
N VAL A 501 21.74 -17.89 -5.28
CA VAL A 501 22.98 -18.27 -4.61
C VAL A 501 23.91 -17.05 -4.56
N PRO A 502 24.21 -16.49 -3.38
CA PRO A 502 25.15 -15.39 -3.25
C PRO A 502 26.60 -15.92 -3.23
N SER A 503 27.51 -15.23 -3.91
CA SER A 503 28.96 -15.43 -3.81
C SER A 503 29.65 -14.13 -3.39
N TYR A 504 30.67 -14.21 -2.53
CA TYR A 504 31.29 -13.01 -1.97
C TYR A 504 32.08 -12.22 -3.04
N ARG A 505 31.78 -10.93 -3.18
CA ARG A 505 32.29 -10.08 -4.27
C ARG A 505 33.42 -9.13 -3.88
N LEU A 506 33.44 -8.67 -2.62
CA LEU A 506 34.42 -7.67 -2.17
C LEU A 506 35.81 -8.28 -1.94
N LYS A 507 36.84 -7.45 -2.05
CA LYS A 507 38.25 -7.81 -1.81
C LYS A 507 38.69 -7.55 -0.37
N CYS A 508 37.95 -6.72 0.36
CA CYS A 508 38.14 -6.54 1.80
C CYS A 508 37.44 -7.67 2.58
N PRO A 509 37.88 -8.02 3.79
CA PRO A 509 37.06 -8.81 4.70
C PRO A 509 35.85 -7.98 5.15
N MET A 510 34.69 -8.61 5.28
CA MET A 510 33.53 -7.95 5.88
C MET A 510 33.81 -7.64 7.35
N VAL A 511 33.43 -6.45 7.79
CA VAL A 511 33.42 -6.11 9.23
C VAL A 511 32.19 -6.77 9.83
N ILE A 512 32.38 -7.96 10.40
CA ILE A 512 31.31 -8.74 11.06
C ILE A 512 30.94 -8.11 12.39
#